data_AF-A0A1Q5PYT1-F1
#
_entry.id   AF-A0A1Q5PYT1-F1
#
_cell.length_a   1.000
_cell.length_b   1.000
_cell.length_c   1.000
_cell.angle_alpha   90.00
_cell.angle_beta   90.00
_cell.angle_gamma   90.00
#
_symmetry.space_group_name_H-M   'P 1'
#
loop_
_entity.id
_entity.type
_entity.pdbx_description
1 polymer ?
#
loop_
_entity_poly.entity_id
_entity_poly.type
_entity_poly.pdbx_seq_one_letter_code
_entity_poly.pdbx_strand_id
1 'polypeptide(L)'
;MGDTRGTELVGEGAARVTVAEVERVATAYHQQRFRLAGAITLLVAAPAVWLALLTYTLTPAAAFSRGIALWWGGGLWLGSVAVAAAQLLQRTAAIAAVVPRHWQQGGAKPPAVAWGVQLAESHDPARRRRLLVARSVWGGAVVVLILAGLSAGTSGMSTLGYGAAASLLLTAVGLGIYLPATWATGVARRLRVSH
;
A
#
# COMPACT_ATOMS: atom_id res chain seq x y z
N MET A 1 -61.80 11.90 19.63
CA MET A 1 -62.26 10.51 19.80
C MET A 1 -62.31 9.91 18.40
N GLY A 2 -61.37 9.13 17.90
CA GLY A 2 -60.13 8.56 18.44
C GLY A 2 -59.19 8.22 17.27
N ASP A 3 -57.91 8.19 17.61
CA ASP A 3 -56.74 7.77 16.82
C ASP A 3 -56.87 6.34 16.25
N THR A 4 -56.48 6.16 14.98
CA THR A 4 -55.77 4.95 14.51
C THR A 4 -54.74 5.32 13.43
N ARG A 5 -53.50 5.59 13.88
CA ARG A 5 -52.26 4.89 13.48
C ARG A 5 -52.39 4.11 12.16
N GLY A 6 -51.70 4.48 11.08
CA GLY A 6 -50.25 4.48 11.01
C GLY A 6 -49.76 3.11 10.60
N THR A 7 -49.50 2.89 9.30
CA THR A 7 -48.58 1.87 8.74
C THR A 7 -48.61 1.91 7.21
N GLU A 8 -48.16 2.99 6.58
CA GLU A 8 -47.53 2.88 5.25
C GLU A 8 -46.31 3.80 5.19
N LEU A 9 -45.43 3.64 6.19
CA LEU A 9 -44.01 3.86 6.00
C LEU A 9 -43.49 2.77 5.06
N VAL A 10 -43.83 2.88 3.78
CA VAL A 10 -43.27 2.06 2.71
C VAL A 10 -41.79 2.42 2.58
N GLY A 11 -40.94 1.81 3.39
CA GLY A 11 -39.54 1.49 3.05
C GLY A 11 -38.60 2.61 2.58
N GLU A 12 -38.86 3.89 2.88
CA GLU A 12 -37.96 4.98 2.47
C GLU A 12 -36.76 5.23 3.40
N GLY A 13 -36.74 4.58 4.57
CA GLY A 13 -35.74 4.81 5.62
C GLY A 13 -34.57 3.82 5.72
N ALA A 14 -34.47 2.79 4.88
CA ALA A 14 -33.42 1.77 5.02
C ALA A 14 -32.23 2.03 4.07
N ALA A 15 -31.15 2.61 4.63
CA ALA A 15 -29.75 2.47 4.22
C ALA A 15 -29.38 2.77 2.74
N ARG A 16 -29.66 3.98 2.26
CA ARG A 16 -29.30 4.40 0.89
C ARG A 16 -27.94 5.09 0.86
N VAL A 17 -26.91 4.42 0.34
CA VAL A 17 -25.62 5.05 0.02
C VAL A 17 -25.81 6.12 -1.06
N THR A 18 -25.48 7.37 -0.75
CA THR A 18 -25.62 8.52 -1.67
C THR A 18 -24.30 8.84 -2.37
N VAL A 19 -24.35 9.49 -3.55
CA VAL A 19 -23.13 9.91 -4.29
C VAL A 19 -22.26 10.83 -3.43
N ALA A 20 -22.86 11.75 -2.66
CA ALA A 20 -22.14 12.64 -1.74
C ALA A 20 -21.42 11.89 -0.60
N GLU A 21 -21.93 10.74 -0.15
CA GLU A 21 -21.19 9.87 0.76
C GLU A 21 -20.00 9.21 0.08
N VAL A 22 -20.18 8.72 -1.14
CA VAL A 22 -19.10 8.09 -1.91
C VAL A 22 -17.96 9.08 -2.20
N GLU A 23 -18.28 10.33 -2.54
CA GLU A 23 -17.28 11.38 -2.76
C GLU A 23 -16.46 11.70 -1.51
N ARG A 24 -17.11 11.75 -0.33
CA ARG A 24 -16.41 11.93 0.96
C ARG A 24 -15.45 10.77 1.23
N VAL A 25 -15.89 9.53 1.02
CA VAL A 25 -15.05 8.34 1.15
C VAL A 25 -13.90 8.37 0.12
N ALA A 26 -14.18 8.70 -1.14
CA ALA A 26 -13.17 8.80 -2.19
C ALA A 26 -12.08 9.83 -1.85
N THR A 27 -12.47 10.97 -1.28
CA THR A 27 -11.56 12.01 -0.80
C THR A 27 -10.65 11.50 0.32
N ALA A 28 -11.21 10.76 1.29
CA ALA A 28 -10.43 10.14 2.36
C ALA A 28 -9.41 9.12 1.80
N TYR A 29 -9.82 8.29 0.82
CA TYR A 29 -8.90 7.37 0.13
C TYR A 29 -7.79 8.12 -0.61
N HIS A 30 -8.12 9.21 -1.30
CA HIS A 30 -7.16 10.04 -2.03
C HIS A 30 -6.14 10.68 -1.08
N GLN A 31 -6.58 11.26 0.04
CA GLN A 31 -5.71 11.86 1.06
C GLN A 31 -4.76 10.81 1.68
N GLN A 32 -5.24 9.58 1.89
CA GLN A 32 -4.47 8.51 2.52
C GLN A 32 -3.65 7.66 1.54
N ARG A 33 -3.63 7.99 0.25
CA ARG A 33 -2.97 7.18 -0.80
C ARG A 33 -1.48 6.98 -0.55
N PHE A 34 -0.81 7.99 -0.01
CA PHE A 34 0.64 7.94 0.25
C PHE A 34 1.00 7.20 1.53
N ARG A 35 0.10 7.11 2.52
CA ARG A 35 0.39 6.36 3.77
C ARG A 35 0.50 4.87 3.52
N LEU A 36 -0.38 4.31 2.69
CA LEU A 36 -0.27 2.90 2.30
C LEU A 36 1.03 2.62 1.54
N ALA A 37 1.34 3.48 0.57
CA ALA A 37 2.55 3.35 -0.23
C ALA A 37 3.81 3.48 0.63
N GLY A 38 3.85 4.48 1.51
CA GLY A 38 4.95 4.71 2.45
C GLY A 38 5.17 3.53 3.38
N ALA A 39 4.11 3.01 4.01
CA ALA A 39 4.19 1.86 4.90
C ALA A 39 4.76 0.62 4.21
N ILE A 40 4.23 0.26 3.03
CA ILE A 40 4.70 -0.91 2.28
C ILE A 40 6.14 -0.71 1.78
N THR A 41 6.45 0.48 1.27
CA THR A 41 7.81 0.81 0.79
C THR A 41 8.81 0.70 1.93
N LEU A 42 8.48 1.22 3.12
CA LEU A 42 9.32 1.15 4.31
C LEU A 42 9.54 -0.29 4.76
N LEU A 43 8.49 -1.12 4.77
CA LEU A 43 8.59 -2.54 5.15
C LEU A 43 9.49 -3.36 4.21
N VAL A 44 9.55 -3.00 2.93
CA VAL A 44 10.43 -3.67 1.95
C VAL A 44 11.85 -3.09 1.98
N ALA A 45 11.99 -1.77 2.14
CA ALA A 45 13.30 -1.11 2.16
C ALA A 45 14.09 -1.37 3.45
N ALA A 46 13.44 -1.44 4.61
CA ALA A 46 14.10 -1.65 5.90
C ALA A 46 14.96 -2.93 5.95
N PRO A 47 14.45 -4.13 5.60
CA PRO A 47 15.29 -5.33 5.57
C PRO A 47 16.37 -5.27 4.48
N ALA A 48 16.17 -4.51 3.40
CA ALA A 48 17.19 -4.31 2.37
C ALA A 48 18.39 -3.50 2.90
N VAL A 49 18.13 -2.41 3.62
CA VAL A 49 19.17 -1.62 4.28
C VAL A 49 19.89 -2.45 5.34
N TRP A 50 19.15 -3.25 6.11
CA TRP A 50 19.76 -4.14 7.09
C TRP A 50 20.65 -5.21 6.43
N LEU A 51 20.20 -5.81 5.33
CA LEU A 51 20.99 -6.76 4.56
C LEU A 51 22.27 -6.12 4.02
N ALA A 52 22.21 -4.90 3.48
CA ALA A 52 23.38 -4.16 3.04
C ALA A 52 24.38 -3.92 4.19
N LEU A 53 23.86 -3.56 5.38
CA LEU A 53 24.67 -3.36 6.58
C LEU A 53 25.37 -4.64 7.01
N LEU A 54 24.65 -5.78 7.05
CA LEU A 54 25.22 -7.08 7.37
C LEU A 54 26.25 -7.51 6.33
N THR A 55 25.99 -7.26 5.06
CA THR A 55 26.91 -7.55 3.96
C THR A 55 28.20 -6.75 4.10
N TYR A 56 28.10 -5.47 4.49
CA TYR A 56 29.27 -4.62 4.74
C TYR A 56 30.17 -5.18 5.84
N THR A 57 29.61 -5.80 6.89
CA THR A 57 30.40 -6.43 7.94
C THR A 57 31.21 -7.65 7.50
N LEU A 58 30.98 -8.17 6.29
CA LEU A 58 31.77 -9.25 5.69
C LEU A 58 32.99 -8.73 4.92
N THR A 59 33.11 -7.40 4.77
CA THR A 59 34.23 -6.79 4.04
C THR A 59 35.37 -6.43 4.98
N PRO A 60 36.64 -6.46 4.52
CA PRO A 60 37.78 -6.05 5.33
C PRO A 60 37.75 -4.56 5.70
N ALA A 61 36.94 -3.75 5.02
CA ALA A 61 36.75 -2.33 5.29
C ALA A 61 35.68 -2.04 6.37
N ALA A 62 35.11 -3.07 7.01
CA ALA A 62 34.05 -2.89 8.00
C ALA A 62 34.53 -2.12 9.25
N ALA A 63 33.91 -0.98 9.51
CA ALA A 63 34.21 -0.16 10.69
C ALA A 63 33.61 -0.69 12.01
N PHE A 64 32.73 -1.70 11.95
CA PHE A 64 32.04 -2.25 13.11
C PHE A 64 31.78 -3.75 12.96
N SER A 65 31.59 -4.41 14.10
CA SER A 65 31.34 -5.85 14.14
C SER A 65 29.94 -6.23 13.65
N ARG A 66 29.79 -7.48 13.20
CA ARG A 66 28.49 -8.06 12.84
C ARG A 66 27.48 -8.01 13.98
N GLY A 67 27.93 -8.12 15.24
CA GLY A 67 27.07 -8.00 16.42
C GLY A 67 26.42 -6.62 16.54
N ILE A 68 27.19 -5.55 16.33
CA ILE A 68 26.69 -4.17 16.32
C ILE A 68 25.70 -3.97 15.17
N ALA A 69 26.01 -4.49 13.98
CA ALA A 69 25.13 -4.42 12.82
C ALA A 69 23.79 -5.15 13.02
N LEU A 70 23.80 -6.30 13.71
CA LEU A 70 22.60 -7.04 14.07
C LEU A 70 21.74 -6.26 15.06
N TRP A 71 22.34 -5.69 16.10
CA TRP A 71 21.62 -4.89 17.10
C TRP A 71 20.98 -3.63 16.50
N TRP A 72 21.77 -2.79 15.83
CA TRP A 72 21.27 -1.56 15.24
C TRP A 72 20.31 -1.82 14.09
N GLY A 73 20.67 -2.74 13.19
CA GLY A 73 19.82 -3.07 12.04
C GLY A 73 18.51 -3.72 12.46
N GLY A 74 18.54 -4.63 13.44
CA GLY A 74 17.33 -5.23 14.02
C GLY A 74 16.44 -4.19 14.70
N GLY A 75 17.03 -3.29 15.50
CA GLY A 75 16.29 -2.20 16.15
C GLY A 75 15.63 -1.25 15.15
N LEU A 76 16.37 -0.83 14.11
CA LEU A 76 15.84 0.01 13.03
C LEU A 76 14.75 -0.70 12.22
N TRP A 77 14.91 -1.99 11.96
CA TRP A 77 13.90 -2.80 11.27
C TRP A 77 12.61 -2.90 12.09
N LEU A 78 12.70 -3.23 13.38
CA LEU A 78 11.55 -3.27 14.28
C LEU A 78 10.86 -1.90 14.39
N GLY A 79 11.64 -0.82 14.52
CA GLY A 79 11.11 0.53 14.50
C GLY A 79 10.37 0.86 13.20
N SER A 80 10.92 0.44 12.06
CA SER A 80 10.29 0.60 10.75
C SER A 80 8.96 -0.16 10.65
N VAL A 81 8.90 -1.38 11.19
CA VAL A 81 7.67 -2.18 11.29
C VAL A 81 6.61 -1.46 12.14
N ALA A 82 7.00 -0.93 13.30
CA ALA A 82 6.09 -0.19 14.17
C ALA A 82 5.53 1.07 13.49
N VAL A 83 6.37 1.83 12.79
CA VAL A 83 5.95 3.02 12.03
C VAL A 83 5.00 2.63 10.89
N ALA A 84 5.33 1.58 10.13
CA ALA A 84 4.46 1.10 9.06
C ALA A 84 3.10 0.64 9.58
N ALA A 85 3.08 -0.12 10.69
CA ALA A 85 1.85 -0.53 11.36
C ALA A 85 1.02 0.67 11.82
N ALA A 86 1.66 1.67 12.44
CA ALA A 86 0.99 2.90 12.86
C ALA A 86 0.37 3.65 11.66
N GLN A 87 1.08 3.77 10.53
CA GLN A 87 0.54 4.39 9.31
C GLN A 87 -0.66 3.62 8.75
N LEU A 88 -0.61 2.28 8.76
CA LEU A 88 -1.72 1.44 8.32
C LEU A 88 -2.93 1.57 9.24
N LEU A 89 -2.73 1.57 10.56
CA LEU A 89 -3.80 1.76 11.55
C LEU A 89 -4.43 3.15 11.46
N GLN A 90 -3.61 4.20 11.32
CA GLN A 90 -4.15 5.56 11.13
C GLN A 90 -4.93 5.66 9.81
N ARG A 91 -4.47 5.01 8.75
CA ARG A 91 -5.19 4.96 7.47
C ARG A 91 -6.52 4.23 7.61
N THR A 92 -6.54 3.06 8.25
CA THR A 92 -7.78 2.30 8.44
C THR A 92 -8.76 3.06 9.34
N ALA A 93 -8.30 3.67 10.42
CA ALA A 93 -9.11 4.51 11.29
C ALA A 93 -9.67 5.75 10.56
N ALA A 94 -8.84 6.47 9.80
CA ALA A 94 -9.27 7.64 9.04
C ALA A 94 -10.32 7.28 7.98
N ILE A 95 -10.16 6.15 7.29
CA ILE A 95 -11.16 5.68 6.33
C ILE A 95 -12.42 5.21 7.07
N ALA A 96 -12.29 4.46 8.16
CA ALA A 96 -13.43 3.94 8.93
C ALA A 96 -14.27 5.06 9.56
N ALA A 97 -13.66 6.18 9.96
CA ALA A 97 -14.35 7.33 10.50
C ALA A 97 -15.30 8.01 9.49
N VAL A 98 -14.98 7.91 8.19
CA VAL A 98 -15.75 8.54 7.11
C VAL A 98 -16.73 7.56 6.46
N VAL A 99 -16.44 6.25 6.50
CA VAL A 99 -17.32 5.22 5.95
C VAL A 99 -18.54 5.02 6.87
N PRO A 100 -19.76 5.27 6.38
CA PRO A 100 -20.95 5.07 7.18
C PRO A 100 -21.16 3.60 7.58
N ARG A 101 -21.61 3.34 8.81
CA ARG A 101 -21.85 1.98 9.31
C ARG A 101 -22.89 1.21 8.48
N HIS A 102 -23.86 1.92 7.89
CA HIS A 102 -24.89 1.30 7.04
C HIS A 102 -24.34 0.74 5.73
N TRP A 103 -23.13 1.11 5.30
CA TRP A 103 -22.48 0.48 4.14
C TRP A 103 -22.11 -0.99 4.37
N GLN A 104 -22.03 -1.43 5.64
CA GLN A 104 -21.85 -2.85 5.98
C GLN A 104 -23.19 -3.60 6.08
N GLN A 105 -24.31 -2.87 6.12
CA GLN A 105 -25.64 -3.40 6.41
C GLN A 105 -26.58 -3.33 5.19
N GLY A 106 -26.18 -2.65 4.11
CA GLY A 106 -26.94 -2.54 2.87
C GLY A 106 -26.06 -2.18 1.68
N GLY A 107 -26.43 -2.68 0.50
CA GLY A 107 -25.67 -2.48 -0.72
C GLY A 107 -25.72 -1.06 -1.26
N ALA A 108 -24.60 -0.64 -1.85
CA ALA A 108 -24.53 0.61 -2.59
C ALA A 108 -25.56 0.62 -3.72
N LYS A 109 -26.21 1.75 -3.99
CA LYS A 109 -27.13 1.83 -5.13
C LYS A 109 -26.36 1.67 -6.46
N PRO A 110 -26.99 1.14 -7.53
CA PRO A 110 -26.38 1.05 -8.85
C PRO A 110 -25.72 2.36 -9.34
N PRO A 111 -26.29 3.57 -9.11
CA PRO A 111 -25.63 4.82 -9.48
C PRO A 111 -24.33 5.10 -8.71
N ALA A 112 -24.28 4.74 -7.42
CA ALA A 112 -23.07 4.89 -6.60
C ALA A 112 -21.96 3.92 -7.05
N VAL A 113 -22.34 2.69 -7.41
CA VAL A 113 -21.42 1.71 -8.01
C VAL A 113 -20.94 2.16 -9.38
N ALA A 114 -21.84 2.62 -10.26
CA ALA A 114 -21.51 3.13 -11.58
C ALA A 114 -20.54 4.32 -11.50
N TRP A 115 -20.78 5.26 -10.58
CA TRP A 115 -19.86 6.37 -10.31
C TRP A 115 -18.48 5.87 -9.86
N GLY A 116 -18.41 4.90 -8.95
CA GLY A 116 -17.15 4.32 -8.50
C GLY A 116 -16.37 3.62 -9.62
N VAL A 117 -17.06 2.95 -10.53
CA VAL A 117 -16.47 2.33 -11.72
C VAL A 117 -15.94 3.40 -12.67
N GLN A 118 -16.73 4.43 -12.98
CA GLN A 118 -16.31 5.55 -13.83
C GLN A 118 -15.11 6.30 -13.24
N LEU A 119 -15.07 6.47 -11.91
CA LEU A 119 -13.92 7.05 -11.22
C LEU A 119 -12.65 6.18 -11.38
N ALA A 120 -12.78 4.86 -11.25
CA ALA A 120 -11.66 3.95 -11.47
C ALA A 120 -11.18 3.96 -12.92
N GLU A 121 -12.10 4.00 -13.89
CA GLU A 121 -11.80 4.06 -15.33
C GLU A 121 -11.11 5.36 -15.72
N SER A 122 -11.60 6.51 -15.25
CA SER A 122 -10.97 7.82 -15.50
C SER A 122 -9.54 7.91 -14.98
N HIS A 123 -9.21 7.18 -13.91
CA HIS A 123 -7.86 7.14 -13.33
C HIS A 123 -7.00 5.96 -13.83
N ASP A 124 -7.57 5.06 -14.65
CA ASP A 124 -6.85 3.89 -15.14
C ASP A 124 -5.66 4.24 -16.04
N PRO A 125 -5.69 5.27 -16.93
CA PRO A 125 -4.52 5.65 -17.73
C PRO A 125 -3.32 6.05 -16.87
N ALA A 126 -3.53 6.86 -15.82
CA ALA A 126 -2.48 7.28 -14.91
C ALA A 126 -1.94 6.10 -14.09
N ARG A 127 -2.82 5.20 -13.66
CA ARG A 127 -2.46 3.96 -12.97
C ARG A 127 -1.64 3.03 -13.86
N ARG A 128 -2.03 2.84 -15.13
CA ARG A 128 -1.30 2.03 -16.12
C ARG A 128 0.09 2.59 -16.37
N ARG A 129 0.23 3.91 -16.58
CA ARG A 129 1.55 4.55 -16.75
C ARG A 129 2.48 4.29 -15.56
N ARG A 130 1.97 4.46 -14.33
CA ARG A 130 2.76 4.17 -13.11
C ARG A 130 3.08 2.69 -12.95
N LEU A 131 2.18 1.79 -13.34
CA LEU A 131 2.44 0.36 -13.36
C LEU A 131 3.53 -0.01 -14.36
N LEU A 132 3.54 0.61 -15.56
CA LEU A 132 4.60 0.41 -16.55
C LEU A 132 5.95 0.83 -15.99
N VAL A 133 6.03 2.02 -15.39
CA VAL A 133 7.27 2.50 -14.73
C VAL A 133 7.71 1.53 -13.62
N ALA A 134 6.79 1.13 -12.74
CA ALA A 134 7.10 0.19 -11.66
C ALA A 134 7.59 -1.16 -12.22
N ARG A 135 6.96 -1.67 -13.27
CA ARG A 135 7.36 -2.91 -13.95
C ARG A 135 8.76 -2.80 -14.56
N SER A 136 9.09 -1.68 -15.19
CA SER A 136 10.45 -1.43 -15.71
C SER A 136 11.49 -1.42 -14.59
N VAL A 137 11.18 -0.76 -13.46
CA VAL A 137 12.06 -0.74 -12.28
C VAL A 137 12.24 -2.15 -11.70
N TRP A 138 11.18 -2.95 -11.59
CA TRP A 138 11.27 -4.33 -11.13
C TRP A 138 12.05 -5.23 -12.09
N GLY A 139 11.92 -5.02 -13.41
CA GLY A 139 12.77 -5.68 -14.39
C GLY A 139 14.26 -5.40 -14.12
N GLY A 140 14.60 -4.12 -13.88
CA GLY A 140 15.95 -3.71 -13.47
C GLY A 140 16.40 -4.36 -12.16
N ALA A 141 15.51 -4.48 -11.18
CA ALA A 141 15.80 -5.14 -9.90
C ALA A 141 16.23 -6.60 -10.07
N VAL A 142 15.57 -7.34 -10.97
CA VAL A 142 15.93 -8.73 -11.30
C VAL A 142 17.28 -8.78 -12.00
N VAL A 143 17.53 -7.89 -12.97
CA VAL A 143 18.83 -7.82 -13.68
C VAL A 143 19.98 -7.56 -12.71
N VAL A 144 19.83 -6.61 -11.78
CA VAL A 144 20.85 -6.30 -10.77
C VAL A 144 21.18 -7.53 -9.92
N LEU A 145 20.16 -8.29 -9.50
CA LEU A 145 20.36 -9.50 -8.72
C LEU A 145 21.07 -10.61 -9.52
N ILE A 146 20.70 -10.80 -10.78
CA ILE A 146 21.34 -11.78 -11.67
C ILE A 146 22.82 -11.43 -11.88
N LEU A 147 23.11 -10.17 -12.22
CA LEU A 147 24.49 -9.72 -12.43
C LEU A 147 25.33 -9.89 -11.17
N ALA A 148 24.77 -9.54 -10.00
CA ALA A 148 25.44 -9.76 -8.73
C ALA A 148 25.73 -11.24 -8.46
N GLY A 149 24.77 -12.13 -8.75
CA GLY A 149 24.94 -13.58 -8.63
C GLY A 149 26.02 -14.13 -9.55
N LEU A 150 26.04 -13.71 -10.83
CA LEU A 150 27.08 -14.10 -11.78
C LEU A 150 28.47 -13.63 -11.34
N SER A 151 28.56 -12.41 -10.79
CA SER A 151 29.82 -11.85 -10.29
C SER A 151 30.28 -12.43 -8.95
N ALA A 152 29.41 -13.13 -8.20
CA ALA A 152 29.74 -13.64 -6.88
C ALA A 152 30.88 -14.68 -6.91
N GLY A 153 31.02 -15.41 -8.02
CA GLY A 153 32.12 -16.37 -8.22
C GLY A 153 33.50 -15.71 -8.33
N THR A 154 33.57 -14.44 -8.78
CA THR A 154 34.82 -13.70 -8.96
C THR A 154 35.07 -12.65 -7.89
N SER A 155 34.00 -12.04 -7.37
CA SER A 155 34.07 -10.87 -6.47
C SER A 155 33.69 -11.20 -5.03
N GLY A 156 33.31 -12.45 -4.75
CA GLY A 156 32.94 -12.94 -3.43
C GLY A 156 31.45 -12.78 -3.11
N MET A 157 31.04 -13.41 -1.99
CA MET A 157 29.64 -13.49 -1.56
C MET A 157 29.05 -12.13 -1.14
N SER A 158 29.88 -11.14 -0.81
CA SER A 158 29.44 -9.79 -0.47
C SER A 158 28.78 -9.08 -1.66
N THR A 159 29.24 -9.32 -2.89
CA THR A 159 28.62 -8.74 -4.09
C THR A 159 27.18 -9.21 -4.28
N LEU A 160 26.90 -10.48 -4.00
CA LEU A 160 25.54 -11.01 -4.00
C LEU A 160 24.67 -10.34 -2.92
N GLY A 161 25.20 -10.15 -1.71
CA GLY A 161 24.50 -9.46 -0.62
C GLY A 161 24.10 -8.02 -0.99
N TYR A 162 25.00 -7.26 -1.61
CA TYR A 162 24.70 -5.91 -2.10
C TYR A 162 23.72 -5.91 -3.26
N GLY A 163 23.84 -6.84 -4.20
CA GLY A 163 22.90 -7.01 -5.31
C GLY A 163 21.49 -7.32 -4.83
N ALA A 164 21.35 -8.21 -3.84
CA ALA A 164 20.08 -8.51 -3.21
C ALA A 164 19.47 -7.31 -2.49
N ALA A 165 20.28 -6.55 -1.73
CA ALA A 165 19.82 -5.32 -1.08
C ALA A 165 19.38 -4.27 -2.12
N ALA A 166 20.16 -4.03 -3.16
CA ALA A 166 19.81 -3.10 -4.23
C ALA A 166 18.53 -3.50 -4.97
N SER A 167 18.35 -4.80 -5.26
CA SER A 167 17.15 -5.34 -5.88
C SER A 167 15.89 -5.10 -5.03
N LEU A 168 15.99 -5.33 -3.71
CA LEU A 168 14.89 -5.04 -2.78
C LEU A 168 14.56 -3.54 -2.71
N LEU A 169 15.57 -2.67 -2.71
CA LEU A 169 15.36 -1.22 -2.74
C LEU A 169 14.66 -0.77 -4.02
N LEU A 170 15.06 -1.28 -5.19
CA LEU A 170 14.38 -1.01 -6.46
C LEU A 170 12.93 -1.52 -6.43
N THR A 171 12.71 -2.70 -5.82
CA THR A 171 11.36 -3.23 -5.61
C THR A 171 10.49 -2.30 -4.77
N ALA A 172 11.04 -1.79 -3.67
CA ALA A 172 10.39 -0.81 -2.80
C ALA A 172 10.05 0.48 -3.57
N VAL A 173 10.98 1.00 -4.38
CA VAL A 173 10.74 2.19 -5.23
C VAL A 173 9.59 1.96 -6.20
N GLY A 174 9.55 0.81 -6.89
CA GLY A 174 8.46 0.48 -7.80
C GLY A 174 7.10 0.42 -7.10
N LEU A 175 7.05 -0.13 -5.88
CA LEU A 175 5.85 -0.14 -5.03
C LEU A 175 5.42 1.28 -4.63
N GLY A 176 6.37 2.12 -4.22
CA GLY A 176 6.12 3.53 -3.86
C GLY A 176 5.53 4.35 -5.02
N ILE A 177 5.93 4.05 -6.26
CA ILE A 177 5.40 4.70 -7.48
C ILE A 177 3.99 4.19 -7.81
N TYR A 178 3.78 2.87 -7.75
CA TYR A 178 2.53 2.24 -8.19
C TYR A 178 1.38 2.37 -7.18
N LEU A 179 1.65 2.12 -5.88
CA LEU A 179 0.61 2.01 -4.86
C LEU A 179 -0.28 3.25 -4.72
N PRO A 180 0.24 4.49 -4.72
CA PRO A 180 -0.58 5.69 -4.66
C PRO A 180 -1.56 5.83 -5.82
N ALA A 181 -1.36 5.10 -6.93
CA ALA A 181 -2.23 5.11 -8.09
C ALA A 181 -3.44 4.19 -7.98
N THR A 182 -3.46 3.29 -6.98
CA THR A 182 -4.50 2.26 -6.83
C THR A 182 -5.71 2.72 -6.00
N TRP A 183 -5.68 3.95 -5.49
CA TRP A 183 -6.71 4.49 -4.59
C TRP A 183 -8.13 4.43 -5.17
N ALA A 184 -8.31 4.83 -6.45
CA ALA A 184 -9.61 4.86 -7.12
C ALA A 184 -10.19 3.45 -7.29
N THR A 185 -9.34 2.47 -7.63
CA THR A 185 -9.73 1.05 -7.68
C THR A 185 -10.12 0.53 -6.29
N GLY A 186 -9.49 1.04 -5.23
CA GLY A 186 -9.85 0.73 -3.84
C GLY A 186 -11.26 1.19 -3.46
N VAL A 187 -11.67 2.38 -3.92
CA VAL A 187 -13.03 2.89 -3.75
C VAL A 187 -14.04 2.02 -4.50
N ALA A 188 -13.80 1.75 -5.79
CA ALA A 188 -14.67 0.90 -6.61
C ALA A 188 -14.85 -0.51 -6.03
N ARG A 189 -13.78 -1.12 -5.51
CA ARG A 189 -13.84 -2.44 -4.86
C ARG A 189 -14.73 -2.42 -3.61
N ARG A 190 -14.62 -1.37 -2.79
CA ARG A 190 -15.43 -1.23 -1.56
C ARG A 190 -16.93 -1.19 -1.88
N LEU A 191 -17.31 -0.48 -2.94
CA LEU A 191 -18.70 -0.34 -3.39
C LEU A 191 -19.27 -1.64 -3.99
N ARG A 192 -18.41 -2.48 -4.60
CA ARG A 192 -18.83 -3.78 -5.15
C ARG A 192 -19.02 -4.86 -4.10
N VAL A 193 -18.24 -4.84 -3.00
CA VAL A 193 -18.29 -5.86 -1.92
C VAL A 193 -19.49 -5.66 -0.99
N SER A 194 -20.16 -4.49 -1.03
CA SER A 194 -21.41 -4.25 -0.29
C SER A 194 -22.66 -4.85 -0.95
N HIS A 195 -22.56 -5.43 -2.15
CA HIS A 195 -23.63 -6.18 -2.81
C HIS A 195 -23.57 -7.66 -2.46
#